data_AF-A0A959NG25-F1
#
_entry.id   AF-A0A959NG25-F1
#
_cell.length_a   1.000
_cell.length_b   1.000
_cell.length_c   1.000
_cell.angle_alpha   90.00
_cell.angle_beta   90.00
_cell.angle_gamma   90.00
#
_symmetry.space_group_name_H-M   'P 1'
#
loop_
_entity.id
_entity.type
_entity.pdbx_description
1 polymer ?
#
loop_
_entity_poly.entity_id
_entity_poly.type
_entity_poly.pdbx_seq_one_letter_code
_entity_poly.pdbx_strand_id
1 'polypeptide(L)'
;GFKRAAFSNEAGAGSASIAHSAVNTKYPASEGVVALLEPFIDTVVICTMTALVIIIFNREGVMFPYGGDGHGGVVLGDSGTTISGVDLTTLAYNDVIPHFSYVLTVAIVLFAFSTMISWSYYGLQAWKFLFGRSKAADLSYKLLFLVFVVIGASISLSAVTDFSDAMILAMVFPNMIGLLFLFPKVRQEMKRYLKAIRESRKKI
;
A
#
# COMPACT_ATOMS: atom_id res chain seq x y z
N GLY A 1 11.32 1.62 9.04
CA GLY A 1 10.18 2.54 9.29
C GLY A 1 9.73 3.22 8.01
N PHE A 2 10.31 4.38 7.66
CA PHE A 2 9.87 5.22 6.53
C PHE A 2 9.74 4.49 5.19
N LYS A 3 10.76 3.71 4.81
CA LYS A 3 10.76 2.89 3.58
C LYS A 3 9.54 1.97 3.46
N ARG A 4 9.18 1.29 4.55
CA ARG A 4 8.03 0.36 4.60
C ARG A 4 6.69 1.10 4.76
N ALA A 5 6.68 2.25 5.43
CA ALA A 5 5.47 3.09 5.50
C ALA A 5 5.09 3.64 4.12
N ALA A 6 6.07 4.12 3.34
CA ALA A 6 5.84 4.59 1.97
C ALA A 6 5.38 3.46 1.03
N PHE A 7 5.81 2.21 1.28
CA PHE A 7 5.31 1.03 0.58
C PHE A 7 3.85 0.73 0.94
N SER A 8 3.48 0.83 2.22
CA SER A 8 2.14 0.50 2.70
C SER A 8 1.07 1.44 2.16
N ASN A 9 1.34 2.75 2.20
CA ASN A 9 0.36 3.77 1.84
C ASN A 9 0.55 4.41 0.46
N GLU A 10 1.59 4.00 -0.26
CA GLU A 10 1.93 4.48 -1.62
C GLU A 10 2.05 6.00 -1.73
N ALA A 11 2.33 6.68 -0.61
CA ALA A 11 2.37 8.14 -0.56
C ALA A 11 3.45 8.68 -1.50
N GLY A 12 3.01 9.53 -2.43
CA GLY A 12 3.89 10.17 -3.40
C GLY A 12 4.21 9.32 -4.64
N ALA A 13 3.78 8.06 -4.74
CA ALA A 13 3.98 7.23 -5.92
C ALA A 13 3.07 7.64 -7.10
N GLY A 14 1.92 8.25 -6.81
CA GLY A 14 0.97 8.71 -7.82
C GLY A 14 0.02 7.63 -8.35
N SER A 15 0.18 6.37 -7.94
CA SER A 15 -0.67 5.22 -8.29
C SER A 15 -2.13 5.40 -7.87
N ALA A 16 -2.38 5.77 -6.60
CA ALA A 16 -3.72 5.98 -6.06
C ALA A 16 -4.54 6.98 -6.90
N SER A 17 -3.88 8.02 -7.45
CA SER A 17 -4.53 9.03 -8.27
C SER A 17 -5.16 8.47 -9.56
N ILE A 18 -4.65 7.34 -10.07
CA ILE A 18 -5.21 6.64 -11.23
C ILE A 18 -6.62 6.12 -10.90
N ALA A 19 -6.80 5.52 -9.72
CA ALA A 19 -8.11 5.04 -9.25
C ALA A 19 -9.08 6.20 -9.03
N HIS A 20 -8.64 7.21 -8.26
CA HIS A 20 -9.47 8.36 -7.90
C HIS A 20 -9.85 9.22 -9.12
N SER A 21 -9.04 9.21 -10.18
CA SER A 21 -9.36 9.91 -11.44
C SER A 21 -10.56 9.32 -12.19
N ALA A 22 -10.93 8.07 -11.91
CA ALA A 22 -12.08 7.41 -12.52
C ALA A 22 -13.42 7.77 -11.85
N VAL A 23 -13.39 8.41 -10.68
CA VAL A 23 -14.61 8.77 -9.94
C VAL A 23 -15.33 9.93 -10.62
N ASN A 24 -16.66 9.82 -10.72
CA ASN A 24 -17.50 10.88 -11.24
C ASN A 24 -17.73 11.98 -10.19
N THR A 25 -16.81 12.93 -10.09
CA THR A 25 -16.94 14.12 -9.24
C THR A 25 -16.94 15.42 -10.05
N LYS A 26 -17.69 16.42 -9.57
CA LYS A 26 -17.64 17.80 -10.10
C LYS A 26 -16.48 18.61 -9.52
N TYR A 27 -15.87 18.13 -8.43
CA TYR A 27 -14.80 18.82 -7.70
C TYR A 27 -13.64 17.85 -7.45
N PRO A 28 -12.55 17.88 -8.25
CA PRO A 28 -11.41 16.97 -8.07
C PRO A 28 -10.79 17.01 -6.66
N ALA A 29 -10.86 18.16 -5.99
CA ALA A 29 -10.39 18.32 -4.62
C ALA A 29 -11.22 17.53 -3.59
N SER A 30 -12.48 17.14 -3.88
CA SER A 30 -13.24 16.25 -2.99
C SER A 30 -12.60 14.87 -2.93
N GLU A 31 -12.29 14.29 -4.08
CA GLU A 31 -11.63 12.98 -4.17
C GLU A 31 -10.23 13.04 -3.59
N GLY A 32 -9.52 14.16 -3.78
CA GLY A 32 -8.24 14.38 -3.10
C GLY A 32 -8.33 14.31 -1.58
N VAL A 33 -9.43 14.75 -0.96
CA VAL A 33 -9.65 14.63 0.49
C VAL A 33 -10.04 13.20 0.89
N VAL A 34 -10.85 12.52 0.08
CA VAL A 34 -11.21 11.11 0.31
C VAL A 34 -9.98 10.21 0.22
N ALA A 35 -9.10 10.45 -0.75
CA ALA A 35 -7.86 9.71 -0.93
C ALA A 35 -6.92 9.82 0.29
N LEU A 36 -7.00 10.91 1.09
CA LEU A 36 -6.21 11.03 2.32
C LEU A 36 -6.68 10.07 3.43
N LEU A 37 -7.88 9.50 3.32
CA LEU A 37 -8.35 8.48 4.26
C LEU A 37 -7.62 7.15 4.08
N GLU A 38 -7.14 6.84 2.87
CA GLU A 38 -6.39 5.61 2.56
C GLU A 38 -5.12 5.49 3.43
N PRO A 39 -4.15 6.43 3.40
CA PRO A 39 -2.96 6.37 4.24
C PRO A 39 -3.28 6.47 5.74
N PHE A 40 -4.37 7.16 6.11
CA PHE A 40 -4.78 7.27 7.51
C PHE A 40 -5.26 5.92 8.05
N ILE A 41 -6.18 5.26 7.35
CA ILE A 41 -6.70 3.96 7.77
C ILE A 41 -5.57 2.94 7.75
N ASP A 42 -4.82 2.85 6.65
CA ASP A 42 -3.76 1.84 6.49
C ASP A 42 -2.63 2.03 7.51
N THR A 43 -1.94 3.18 7.48
CA THR A 43 -0.72 3.36 8.28
C THR A 43 -1.01 3.73 9.72
N VAL A 44 -1.97 4.64 9.97
CA VAL A 44 -2.20 5.18 11.32
C VAL A 44 -3.05 4.23 12.14
N VAL A 45 -4.05 3.58 11.55
CA VAL A 45 -4.93 2.67 12.27
C VAL A 45 -4.41 1.23 12.16
N ILE A 46 -4.37 0.64 10.96
CA ILE A 46 -4.13 -0.80 10.79
C ILE A 46 -2.67 -1.19 11.11
N CYS A 47 -1.67 -0.49 10.57
CA CYS A 47 -0.27 -0.80 10.86
C CYS A 47 0.07 -0.57 12.34
N THR A 48 -0.52 0.46 12.97
CA THR A 48 -0.29 0.74 14.39
C THR A 48 -0.93 -0.33 15.28
N MET A 49 -2.14 -0.78 14.97
CA MET A 49 -2.76 -1.92 15.67
C MET A 49 -1.88 -3.17 15.58
N THR A 50 -1.38 -3.49 14.39
CA THR A 50 -0.48 -4.64 14.18
C THR A 50 0.82 -4.50 14.98
N ALA A 51 1.43 -3.31 14.96
CA ALA A 51 2.63 -3.01 15.73
C ALA A 51 2.39 -3.16 17.23
N LEU A 52 1.27 -2.67 17.76
CA LEU A 52 0.90 -2.81 19.17
C LEU A 52 0.73 -4.27 19.58
N VAL A 53 0.09 -5.10 18.74
CA VAL A 53 -0.04 -6.54 18.99
C VAL A 53 1.34 -7.21 19.08
N ILE A 54 2.26 -6.90 18.15
CA ILE A 54 3.63 -7.43 18.17
C ILE A 54 4.39 -6.96 19.41
N ILE A 55 4.25 -5.69 19.80
CA ILE A 55 4.92 -5.13 20.98
C ILE A 55 4.41 -5.81 22.26
N ILE A 56 3.10 -6.01 22.39
CA ILE A 56 2.50 -6.70 23.54
C ILE A 56 2.91 -8.17 23.57
N PHE A 57 2.98 -8.83 22.41
CA PHE A 57 3.51 -10.19 22.31
C PHE A 57 4.96 -10.27 22.82
N ASN A 58 5.78 -9.25 22.57
CA ASN A 58 7.16 -9.14 23.06
C ASN A 58 7.33 -8.31 24.35
N ARG A 59 6.30 -8.24 25.20
CA ARG A 59 6.19 -7.41 26.42
C ARG A 59 7.39 -7.40 27.38
N GLU A 60 8.24 -8.43 27.36
CA GLU A 60 9.45 -8.52 28.20
C GLU A 60 10.75 -8.69 27.41
N GLY A 61 10.71 -8.63 26.07
CA GLY A 61 11.86 -8.95 25.21
C GLY A 61 12.26 -10.43 25.22
N VAL A 62 11.42 -11.28 25.82
CA VAL A 62 11.65 -12.72 26.02
C VAL A 62 11.50 -13.49 24.71
N MET A 63 10.59 -13.08 23.83
CA MET A 63 10.35 -13.79 22.57
C MET A 63 11.42 -13.48 21.52
N PHE A 64 11.84 -12.22 21.44
CA PHE A 64 12.92 -11.79 20.55
C PHE A 64 13.57 -10.49 21.03
N PRO A 65 14.89 -10.31 20.84
CA PRO A 65 15.56 -9.06 21.14
C PRO A 65 15.11 -7.95 20.20
N TYR A 66 14.90 -6.75 20.74
CA TYR A 66 14.64 -5.56 19.93
C TYR A 66 15.88 -5.20 19.10
N GLY A 67 15.66 -4.87 17.83
CA GLY A 67 16.73 -4.58 16.86
C GLY A 67 16.68 -5.47 15.62
N GLY A 68 16.16 -6.70 15.77
CA GLY A 68 15.96 -7.64 14.66
C GLY A 68 17.26 -8.01 13.93
N ASP A 69 17.12 -8.53 12.72
CA ASP A 69 18.23 -8.95 11.83
C ASP A 69 18.73 -7.83 10.89
N GLY A 70 18.20 -6.61 11.00
CA GLY A 70 18.49 -5.49 10.08
C GLY A 70 17.73 -5.54 8.75
N HIS A 71 17.04 -6.64 8.43
CA HIS A 71 16.27 -6.86 7.20
C HIS A 71 14.75 -6.90 7.43
N GLY A 72 14.30 -6.75 8.68
CA GLY A 72 12.89 -6.73 9.05
C GLY A 72 12.38 -8.06 9.63
N GLY A 73 13.28 -9.00 9.88
CA GLY A 73 13.04 -10.19 10.68
C GLY A 73 13.45 -10.01 12.14
N VAL A 74 12.91 -10.85 13.00
CA VAL A 74 13.30 -10.98 14.41
C VAL A 74 13.80 -12.38 14.66
N VAL A 75 14.84 -12.52 15.48
CA VAL A 75 15.41 -13.83 15.84
C VAL A 75 14.72 -14.29 17.12
N LEU A 76 14.05 -15.44 17.08
CA LEU A 76 13.48 -16.02 18.29
C LEU A 76 14.58 -16.47 19.25
N GLY A 77 14.45 -16.09 20.53
CA GLY A 77 15.47 -16.33 21.56
C GLY A 77 15.83 -17.80 21.79
N ASP A 78 14.86 -18.71 21.63
CA ASP A 78 15.02 -20.13 21.99
C ASP A 78 15.48 -21.04 20.83
N SER A 79 15.27 -20.62 19.57
CA SER A 79 15.51 -21.46 18.39
C SER A 79 16.57 -20.91 17.44
N GLY A 80 16.95 -19.63 17.58
CA GLY A 80 17.85 -18.95 16.64
C GLY A 80 17.26 -18.78 15.23
N THR A 81 15.97 -19.08 15.04
CA THR A 81 15.29 -18.95 13.76
C THR A 81 14.82 -17.51 13.55
N THR A 82 15.14 -16.93 12.39
CA THR A 82 14.64 -15.63 11.97
C THR A 82 13.23 -15.76 11.41
N ILE A 83 12.30 -14.96 11.95
CA ILE A 83 10.90 -14.89 11.52
C ILE A 83 10.58 -13.47 11.10
N SER A 84 9.83 -13.30 10.02
CA SER A 84 9.51 -11.97 9.48
C SER A 84 8.10 -11.91 8.90
N GLY A 85 7.60 -10.68 8.71
CA GLY A 85 6.34 -10.43 8.00
C GLY A 85 5.14 -11.14 8.61
N VAL A 86 4.42 -11.88 7.75
CA VAL A 86 3.16 -12.57 8.09
C VAL A 86 3.35 -13.61 9.20
N ASP A 87 4.47 -14.33 9.20
CA ASP A 87 4.71 -15.40 10.18
C ASP A 87 4.81 -14.83 11.60
N LEU A 88 5.49 -13.68 11.75
CA LEU A 88 5.58 -12.97 13.03
C LEU A 88 4.20 -12.49 13.51
N THR A 89 3.40 -11.91 12.61
CA THR A 89 2.03 -11.48 12.97
C THR A 89 1.15 -12.66 13.35
N THR A 90 1.30 -13.80 12.67
CA THR A 90 0.53 -15.01 12.93
C THR A 90 0.86 -15.58 14.31
N LEU A 91 2.14 -15.62 14.67
CA LEU A 91 2.58 -16.03 16.01
C LEU A 91 2.05 -15.09 17.10
N ALA A 92 2.17 -13.78 16.90
CA ALA A 92 1.69 -12.79 17.87
C ALA A 92 0.17 -12.85 18.10
N TYR A 93 -0.62 -13.02 17.03
CA TYR A 93 -2.07 -13.15 17.17
C TYR A 93 -2.50 -14.49 17.76
N ASN A 94 -1.82 -15.59 17.43
CA ASN A 94 -2.12 -16.91 17.99
C ASN A 94 -1.85 -17.01 19.50
N ASP A 95 -0.89 -16.24 20.03
CA ASP A 95 -0.61 -16.18 21.47
C ASP A 95 -1.79 -15.60 22.27
N VAL A 96 -2.46 -14.59 21.70
CA VAL A 96 -3.58 -13.89 22.36
C VAL A 96 -4.92 -14.58 22.08
N ILE A 97 -5.12 -15.06 20.85
CA ILE A 97 -6.36 -15.70 20.40
C ILE A 97 -6.00 -17.05 19.77
N PRO A 98 -6.30 -18.17 20.45
CA PRO A 98 -6.04 -19.50 19.90
C PRO A 98 -6.70 -19.69 18.53
N HIS A 99 -5.95 -20.29 17.60
CA HIS A 99 -6.40 -20.59 16.23
C HIS A 99 -6.72 -19.38 15.33
N PHE A 100 -6.36 -18.16 15.74
CA PHE A 100 -6.57 -16.96 14.92
C PHE A 100 -5.80 -17.00 13.59
N SER A 101 -4.74 -17.82 13.49
CA SER A 101 -3.99 -18.03 12.26
C SER A 101 -4.87 -18.39 11.07
N TYR A 102 -5.93 -19.19 11.24
CA TYR A 102 -6.81 -19.53 10.11
C TYR A 102 -7.57 -18.32 9.60
N VAL A 103 -8.08 -17.48 10.51
CA VAL A 103 -8.78 -16.23 10.17
C VAL A 103 -7.81 -15.27 9.49
N LEU A 104 -6.60 -15.13 10.04
CA LEU A 104 -5.56 -14.27 9.51
C LEU A 104 -5.13 -14.72 8.10
N THR A 105 -4.95 -16.02 7.86
CA THR A 105 -4.63 -16.55 6.53
C THR A 105 -5.70 -16.18 5.51
N VAL A 106 -6.99 -16.36 5.83
CA VAL A 106 -8.09 -15.96 4.93
C VAL A 106 -8.05 -14.45 4.66
N ALA A 107 -7.85 -13.64 5.70
CA ALA A 107 -7.76 -12.19 5.56
C ALA A 107 -6.58 -11.77 4.65
N ILE A 108 -5.41 -12.39 4.80
CA ILE A 108 -4.22 -12.10 4.00
C ILE A 108 -4.44 -12.48 2.53
N VAL A 109 -5.08 -13.62 2.26
CA VAL A 109 -5.39 -14.03 0.88
C VAL A 109 -6.33 -13.02 0.22
N LEU A 110 -7.38 -12.58 0.92
CA LEU A 110 -8.30 -11.57 0.42
C LEU A 110 -7.62 -10.22 0.21
N PHE A 111 -6.76 -9.82 1.14
CA PHE A 111 -5.98 -8.59 1.05
C PHE A 111 -5.05 -8.62 -0.17
N ALA A 112 -4.23 -9.66 -0.30
CA ALA A 112 -3.33 -9.85 -1.44
C ALA A 112 -4.09 -9.85 -2.78
N PHE A 113 -5.24 -10.52 -2.84
CA PHE A 113 -6.08 -10.53 -4.03
C PHE A 113 -6.61 -9.14 -4.40
N SER A 114 -7.08 -8.37 -3.41
CA SER A 114 -7.57 -7.01 -3.63
C SER A 114 -6.47 -6.07 -4.14
N THR A 115 -5.25 -6.20 -3.61
CA THR A 115 -4.08 -5.44 -4.05
C THR A 115 -3.70 -5.81 -5.47
N MET A 116 -3.69 -7.09 -5.82
CA MET A 116 -3.40 -7.55 -7.18
C MET A 116 -4.37 -6.97 -8.21
N ILE A 117 -5.66 -6.91 -7.90
CA ILE A 117 -6.67 -6.32 -8.80
C ILE A 117 -6.39 -4.82 -9.02
N SER A 118 -6.16 -4.08 -7.93
CA SER A 118 -5.94 -2.63 -7.99
C SER A 118 -4.69 -2.29 -8.79
N TRP A 119 -3.58 -2.99 -8.52
CA TRP A 119 -2.31 -2.80 -9.23
C TRP A 119 -2.35 -3.26 -10.68
N SER A 120 -3.10 -4.34 -10.98
CA SER A 120 -3.37 -4.75 -12.37
C SER A 120 -4.11 -3.65 -13.12
N TYR A 121 -5.10 -3.01 -12.50
CA TYR A 121 -5.81 -1.88 -13.10
C TYR A 121 -4.88 -0.68 -13.33
N TYR A 122 -4.09 -0.29 -12.32
CA TYR A 122 -3.16 0.85 -12.43
C TYR A 122 -2.16 0.66 -13.56
N GLY A 123 -1.51 -0.50 -13.60
CA GLY A 123 -0.53 -0.78 -14.64
C GLY A 123 -1.18 -0.93 -16.03
N LEU A 124 -2.42 -1.43 -16.12
CA LEU A 124 -3.14 -1.47 -17.39
C LEU A 124 -3.44 -0.06 -17.94
N GLN A 125 -3.77 0.91 -17.07
CA GLN A 125 -3.95 2.30 -17.49
C GLN A 125 -2.63 2.91 -17.98
N ALA A 126 -1.52 2.68 -17.27
CA ALA A 126 -0.18 3.10 -17.69
C ALA A 126 0.22 2.45 -19.03
N TRP A 127 -0.07 1.17 -19.21
CA TRP A 127 0.18 0.43 -20.45
C TRP A 127 -0.62 0.99 -21.63
N LYS A 128 -1.91 1.29 -21.41
CA LYS A 128 -2.78 1.92 -22.42
C LYS A 128 -2.35 3.34 -22.77
N PHE A 129 -1.77 4.07 -21.82
CA PHE A 129 -1.19 5.39 -22.07
C PHE A 129 0.01 5.29 -23.01
N LEU A 130 0.87 4.28 -22.85
CA LEU A 130 2.09 4.12 -23.64
C LEU A 130 1.86 3.46 -25.02
N PHE A 131 1.05 2.40 -25.07
CA PHE A 131 0.87 1.56 -26.26
C PHE A 131 -0.50 1.73 -26.95
N GLY A 132 -1.34 2.63 -26.42
CA GLY A 132 -2.67 2.90 -26.96
C GLY A 132 -3.75 1.94 -26.48
N ARG A 133 -5.00 2.21 -26.89
CA ARG A 133 -6.22 1.52 -26.42
C ARG A 133 -6.68 0.42 -27.37
N SER A 134 -5.80 -0.51 -27.73
CA SER A 134 -6.18 -1.67 -28.56
C SER A 134 -6.50 -2.90 -27.70
N LYS A 135 -7.32 -3.82 -28.24
CA LYS A 135 -7.57 -5.12 -27.59
C LYS A 135 -6.28 -5.92 -27.41
N ALA A 136 -5.36 -5.80 -28.36
CA ALA A 136 -4.05 -6.46 -28.30
C ALA A 136 -3.19 -5.92 -27.15
N ALA A 137 -3.16 -4.59 -26.94
CA ALA A 137 -2.44 -3.98 -25.83
C ALA A 137 -3.04 -4.35 -24.46
N ASP A 138 -4.38 -4.44 -24.39
CA ASP A 138 -5.07 -4.87 -23.16
C ASP A 138 -4.74 -6.33 -22.80
N LEU A 139 -4.81 -7.23 -23.79
CA LEU A 139 -4.51 -8.65 -23.61
C LEU A 139 -3.03 -8.89 -23.30
N SER A 140 -2.11 -8.17 -23.96
CA SER A 140 -0.68 -8.32 -23.72
C SER A 140 -0.29 -7.95 -22.29
N TYR A 141 -0.85 -6.86 -21.75
CA TYR A 141 -0.61 -6.49 -20.36
C TYR A 141 -1.17 -7.53 -19.38
N LYS A 142 -2.39 -8.02 -19.60
CA LYS A 142 -3.00 -9.04 -18.73
C LYS A 142 -2.20 -10.34 -18.71
N LEU A 143 -1.75 -10.81 -19.87
CA LEU A 143 -0.89 -12.00 -19.96
C LEU A 143 0.45 -11.78 -19.25
N LEU A 144 1.08 -10.63 -19.47
CA LEU A 144 2.32 -10.26 -18.81
C LEU A 144 2.13 -10.24 -17.28
N PHE A 145 1.07 -9.58 -16.79
CA PHE A 145 0.75 -9.50 -15.37
C PHE A 145 0.60 -10.89 -14.74
N LEU A 146 -0.17 -11.79 -15.37
CA LEU A 146 -0.35 -13.16 -14.86
C LEU A 146 0.95 -13.96 -14.82
N VAL A 147 1.82 -13.82 -15.84
CA VAL A 147 3.14 -14.46 -15.85
C VAL A 147 4.00 -13.95 -14.69
N PHE A 148 4.02 -12.63 -14.46
CA PHE A 148 4.77 -12.05 -13.34
C PHE A 148 4.20 -12.42 -11.97
N VAL A 149 2.90 -12.70 -11.84
CA VAL A 149 2.33 -13.24 -10.60
C VAL A 149 2.90 -14.63 -10.30
N VAL A 150 2.99 -15.51 -11.30
CA VAL A 150 3.56 -16.86 -11.13
C VAL A 150 5.05 -16.78 -10.79
N ILE A 151 5.80 -15.90 -11.46
CA ILE A 151 7.22 -15.66 -11.17
C ILE A 151 7.40 -15.06 -9.77
N GLY A 152 6.59 -14.08 -9.39
CA GLY A 152 6.64 -13.45 -8.08
C GLY A 152 6.39 -14.44 -6.94
N ALA A 153 5.51 -15.42 -7.15
CA ALA A 153 5.23 -16.47 -6.17
C ALA A 153 6.40 -17.45 -5.95
N SER A 154 7.39 -17.50 -6.86
CA SER A 154 8.55 -18.40 -6.75
C SER A 154 9.86 -17.70 -6.33
N ILE A 155 9.87 -16.38 -6.21
CA ILE A 155 11.03 -15.58 -5.80
C ILE A 155 11.06 -15.40 -4.27
N SER A 156 12.25 -15.23 -3.69
CA SER A 156 12.40 -14.95 -2.27
C SER A 156 11.80 -13.59 -1.86
N LEU A 157 11.31 -13.50 -0.62
CA LEU A 157 10.71 -12.28 -0.08
C LEU A 157 11.68 -11.09 -0.09
N SER A 158 12.96 -11.31 0.21
CA SER A 158 13.97 -10.25 0.16
C SER A 158 14.12 -9.67 -1.26
N ALA A 159 14.30 -10.54 -2.26
CA ALA A 159 14.47 -10.12 -3.64
C ALA A 159 13.24 -9.39 -4.19
N VAL A 160 12.02 -9.88 -3.90
CA VAL A 160 10.80 -9.21 -4.37
C VAL A 160 10.59 -7.85 -3.71
N THR A 161 10.92 -7.72 -2.42
CA THR A 161 10.80 -6.43 -1.71
C THR A 161 11.84 -5.42 -2.18
N ASP A 162 13.10 -5.82 -2.37
CA ASP A 162 14.16 -4.93 -2.87
C ASP A 162 13.88 -4.44 -4.29
N PHE A 163 13.41 -5.32 -5.17
CA PHE A 163 12.98 -4.95 -6.52
C PHE A 163 11.81 -3.95 -6.48
N SER A 164 10.80 -4.23 -5.66
CA SER A 164 9.61 -3.36 -5.54
C SER A 164 9.98 -1.98 -4.97
N ASP A 165 10.89 -1.93 -4.00
CA ASP A 165 11.37 -0.68 -3.40
C ASP A 165 12.08 0.20 -4.46
N ALA A 166 12.88 -0.41 -5.33
CA ALA A 166 13.52 0.31 -6.44
C ALA A 166 12.49 0.85 -7.45
N MET A 167 11.45 0.07 -7.76
CA MET A 167 10.39 0.48 -8.69
C MET A 167 9.51 1.60 -8.11
N ILE A 168 9.14 1.53 -6.83
CA ILE A 168 8.40 2.60 -6.16
C ILE A 168 9.22 3.88 -6.14
N LEU A 169 10.52 3.81 -5.82
CA LEU A 169 11.41 4.98 -5.88
C LEU A 169 11.42 5.61 -7.28
N ALA A 170 11.50 4.78 -8.32
CA ALA A 170 11.48 5.22 -9.71
C ALA A 170 10.17 5.90 -10.12
N MET A 171 9.02 5.52 -9.52
CA MET A 171 7.72 6.16 -9.75
C MET A 171 7.54 7.45 -8.93
N VAL A 172 7.97 7.43 -7.66
CA VAL A 172 7.82 8.55 -6.73
C VAL A 172 8.59 9.78 -7.24
N PHE A 173 9.83 9.59 -7.71
CA PHE A 173 10.68 10.70 -8.11
C PHE A 173 10.07 11.60 -9.21
N PRO A 174 9.68 11.09 -10.39
CA PRO A 174 9.05 11.90 -11.43
C PRO A 174 7.69 12.47 -10.99
N ASN A 175 6.90 11.70 -10.24
CA ASN A 175 5.61 12.16 -9.74
C ASN A 175 5.77 13.36 -8.77
N MET A 176 6.73 13.31 -7.87
CA MET A 176 7.03 14.41 -6.94
C MET A 176 7.44 15.69 -7.66
N ILE A 177 8.28 15.58 -8.69
CA ILE A 177 8.63 16.73 -9.53
C ILE A 177 7.38 17.31 -10.18
N GLY A 178 6.51 16.47 -10.75
CA GLY A 178 5.25 16.88 -11.34
C GLY A 178 4.32 17.61 -10.35
N LEU A 179 4.18 17.09 -9.13
CA LEU A 179 3.35 17.73 -8.10
C LEU A 179 3.89 19.08 -7.65
N LEU A 180 5.22 19.27 -7.60
CA LEU A 180 5.80 20.57 -7.28
C LEU A 180 5.42 21.63 -8.32
N PHE A 181 5.44 21.28 -9.61
CA PHE A 181 4.98 22.17 -10.66
C PHE A 181 3.47 22.40 -10.64
N LEU A 182 2.68 21.38 -10.32
CA LEU A 182 1.21 21.43 -10.30
C LEU A 182 0.65 21.97 -8.98
N PHE A 183 1.47 22.19 -7.95
CA PHE A 183 1.06 22.69 -6.63
C PHE A 183 0.16 23.94 -6.69
N PRO A 184 0.44 24.97 -7.53
CA PRO A 184 -0.45 26.13 -7.65
C PRO A 184 -1.85 25.76 -8.14
N LYS A 185 -1.95 24.80 -9.06
CA LYS A 185 -3.22 24.33 -9.62
C LYS A 185 -4.03 23.53 -8.59
N VAL A 186 -3.37 22.65 -7.84
CA VAL A 186 -4.00 21.92 -6.72
C VAL A 186 -4.55 22.90 -5.68
N ARG A 187 -3.78 23.93 -5.33
CA ARG A 187 -4.22 24.98 -4.40
C ARG A 187 -5.44 25.74 -4.93
N GLN A 188 -5.52 26.01 -6.23
CA GLN A 188 -6.67 26.66 -6.86
C GLN A 188 -7.93 25.79 -6.76
N GLU A 189 -7.85 24.51 -7.11
CA GLU A 189 -8.99 23.59 -7.04
C GLU A 189 -9.47 23.37 -5.59
N MET A 190 -8.55 23.29 -4.63
CA MET A 190 -8.90 23.21 -3.21
C MET A 190 -9.68 24.45 -2.73
N LYS A 191 -9.24 25.66 -3.11
CA LYS A 191 -9.98 26.89 -2.80
C LYS A 191 -11.38 26.90 -3.41
N ARG A 192 -11.51 26.44 -4.65
CA ARG A 192 -12.80 26.33 -5.36
C ARG A 192 -13.75 25.39 -4.64
N TYR A 193 -13.27 24.23 -4.21
CA TYR A 193 -14.07 23.25 -3.47
C TYR A 193 -14.51 23.77 -2.10
N LEU A 194 -13.60 24.36 -1.32
CA LEU A 194 -13.93 24.95 -0.02
C LEU A 194 -14.94 26.10 -0.14
N LYS A 195 -14.86 26.91 -1.20
CA LYS A 195 -15.85 27.95 -1.48
C LYS A 195 -17.24 27.34 -1.74
N ALA A 196 -17.31 26.31 -2.58
CA ALA A 196 -18.57 25.61 -2.88
C ALA A 196 -19.22 24.99 -1.63
N ILE A 197 -18.44 24.36 -0.75
CA ILE A 197 -18.94 23.83 0.53
C ILE A 197 -19.52 24.94 1.41
N ARG A 198 -18.81 26.07 1.54
CA ARG A 198 -19.27 27.21 2.34
C ARG A 198 -20.57 27.81 1.81
N GLU A 199 -20.70 27.93 0.50
CA GLU A 199 -21.93 28.44 -0.13
C GLU A 199 -23.10 27.46 0.02
N SER A 200 -22.85 26.16 -0.08
CA SER A 200 -23.87 25.13 0.18
C SER A 200 -24.38 25.17 1.62
N ARG A 201 -23.47 25.32 2.61
CA ARG A 201 -23.82 25.38 4.03
C ARG A 201 -24.64 26.62 4.42
N LYS A 202 -24.56 27.71 3.66
CA LYS A 202 -25.36 28.93 3.89
C LYS A 202 -26.80 28.84 3.35
N LYS A 203 -27.10 27.83 2.53
CA LYS A 203 -28.43 27.61 1.93
C LYS A 203 -29.32 26.67 2.76
N ILE A 204 -28.77 26.10 3.83
CA ILE A 204 -29.44 25.25 4.82
C ILE A 204 -29.64 26.09 6.07
#